data_AF-A0A2M8MXC3-F1
#
_entry.id   AF-A0A2M8MXC3-F1
#
_cell.length_a   1.000
_cell.length_b   1.000
_cell.length_c   1.000
_cell.angle_alpha   90.00
_cell.angle_beta   90.00
_cell.angle_gamma   90.00
#
_symmetry.space_group_name_H-M   'P 1'
#
loop_
_entity.id
_entity.type
_entity.pdbx_description
1 polymer ?
#
loop_
_entity_poly.entity_id
_entity_poly.type
_entity_poly.pdbx_seq_one_letter_code
_entity_poly.pdbx_strand_id
1 'polypeptide(L)'
;MTRDPRSSFRAALARTCLGLCGLGLVACAPLPDIAKATAARTSPDSFTGPAPVLVPIDGILAQADALGTGAGSVAPVTARADRLRARADRLRRD
;
A
#
# COMPACT_ATOMS: atom_id res chain seq x y z
N MET A 1 -52.94 9.17 14.18
CA MET A 1 -51.60 9.73 13.89
C MET A 1 -50.71 8.60 13.36
N THR A 2 -50.81 8.32 12.05
CA THR A 2 -50.05 7.24 11.38
C THR A 2 -48.68 7.79 10.99
N ARG A 3 -47.63 7.35 11.68
CA ARG A 3 -46.25 7.69 11.35
C ARG A 3 -45.89 6.99 10.04
N ASP A 4 -45.67 7.77 8.99
CA ASP A 4 -45.42 7.26 7.65
C ASP A 4 -44.04 6.57 7.60
N PRO A 5 -43.96 5.23 7.40
CA PRO A 5 -42.71 4.46 7.53
C PRO A 5 -41.66 4.82 6.48
N ARG A 6 -42.08 5.52 5.41
CA ARG A 6 -41.19 6.03 4.36
C ARG A 6 -40.37 7.25 4.83
N SER A 7 -40.88 8.01 5.80
CA SER A 7 -40.20 9.20 6.35
C SER A 7 -39.06 8.81 7.30
N SER A 8 -39.26 7.76 8.10
CA SER A 8 -38.25 7.25 9.04
C SER A 8 -37.07 6.58 8.31
N PHE A 9 -37.35 5.89 7.20
CA PHE A 9 -36.29 5.26 6.39
C PHE A 9 -35.40 6.31 5.71
N ARG A 10 -35.99 7.38 5.16
CA ARG A 10 -35.23 8.49 4.56
C ARG A 10 -34.36 9.23 5.59
N ALA A 11 -34.88 9.44 6.80
CA ALA A 11 -34.13 10.06 7.88
C ALA A 11 -32.96 9.18 8.37
N ALA A 12 -33.15 7.86 8.42
CA ALA A 12 -32.09 6.92 8.78
C ALA A 12 -30.98 6.90 7.72
N LEU A 13 -31.34 6.81 6.43
CA LEU A 13 -30.39 6.85 5.33
C LEU A 13 -29.56 8.14 5.32
N ALA A 14 -30.21 9.29 5.50
CA ALA A 14 -29.53 10.59 5.54
C ALA A 14 -28.51 10.68 6.68
N ARG A 15 -28.82 10.15 7.87
CA ARG A 15 -27.90 10.10 9.01
C ARG A 15 -26.71 9.17 8.75
N THR A 16 -26.96 8.01 8.14
CA THR A 16 -25.89 7.06 7.78
C THR A 16 -24.98 7.65 6.72
N CYS A 17 -25.51 8.29 5.68
CA CYS A 17 -24.73 8.97 4.67
C CYS A 17 -23.89 10.12 5.26
N LEU A 18 -24.48 10.95 6.13
CA LEU A 18 -23.75 12.04 6.77
C LEU A 18 -22.62 11.52 7.67
N GLY A 19 -22.86 10.43 8.42
CA GLY A 19 -21.85 9.78 9.25
C GLY A 19 -20.70 9.18 8.43
N LEU A 20 -21.01 8.51 7.32
CA LEU A 20 -20.01 7.95 6.41
C LEU A 20 -19.17 9.04 5.73
N CYS A 21 -19.81 10.14 5.29
CA CYS A 21 -19.08 11.27 4.73
C CYS A 21 -18.15 11.92 5.77
N GLY A 22 -18.59 12.08 7.02
CA GLY A 22 -17.76 12.61 8.10
C GLY A 22 -16.54 11.72 8.40
N LEU A 23 -16.74 10.40 8.47
CA LEU A 23 -15.66 9.43 8.65
C LEU A 23 -14.66 9.44 7.49
N GLY A 24 -15.14 9.53 6.25
CA GLY A 24 -14.27 9.61 5.07
C GLY A 24 -13.39 10.85 5.06
N LEU A 25 -13.91 12.01 5.47
CA LEU A 25 -13.13 13.25 5.54
C LEU A 25 -12.05 13.20 6.64
N VAL A 26 -12.33 12.57 7.78
CA VAL A 26 -11.33 12.38 8.86
C VAL A 26 -10.26 11.37 8.44
N ALA A 27 -10.61 10.31 7.71
CA ALA A 27 -9.65 9.33 7.21
C ALA A 27 -8.67 9.90 6.15
N CYS A 28 -9.08 10.95 5.44
CA CYS A 28 -8.25 11.60 4.42
C CYS A 28 -7.43 12.78 4.96
N ALA A 29 -7.57 13.15 6.24
CA ALA A 29 -6.73 14.16 6.85
C ALA A 29 -5.33 13.57 7.13
N PRO A 30 -4.24 14.20 6.68
CA PRO A 30 -2.92 13.71 6.99
C PRO A 30 -2.68 13.79 8.50
N LEU A 31 -2.29 12.66 9.11
CA LEU A 31 -1.90 12.66 10.52
C LEU A 31 -0.77 13.68 10.71
N PRO A 32 -0.92 14.64 11.63
CA PRO A 32 0.01 15.78 11.73
C PRO A 32 1.45 15.34 12.01
N ASP A 33 1.63 14.20 12.68
CA ASP A 33 2.94 13.64 12.96
C ASP A 33 3.60 13.05 11.70
N ILE A 34 2.85 12.28 10.91
CA ILE A 34 3.31 11.71 9.64
C ILE A 34 3.63 12.81 8.63
N ALA A 35 2.79 13.85 8.55
CA ALA A 35 3.00 14.99 7.67
C ALA A 35 4.30 15.74 8.01
N LYS A 36 4.56 15.96 9.31
CA LYS A 36 5.80 16.60 9.79
C LYS A 36 7.03 15.73 9.52
N ALA A 37 6.97 14.43 9.82
CA ALA A 37 8.09 13.51 9.56
C ALA A 37 8.40 13.38 8.06
N THR A 38 7.37 13.38 7.22
CA THR A 38 7.52 13.34 5.76
C THR A 38 8.15 14.63 5.25
N ALA A 39 7.62 15.79 5.67
CA ALA A 39 8.16 17.09 5.30
C ALA A 39 9.63 17.26 5.73
N ALA A 40 9.98 16.82 6.93
CA ALA A 40 11.36 16.86 7.43
C ALA A 40 12.32 15.98 6.61
N ARG A 41 11.81 14.92 5.97
CA ARG A 41 12.60 13.98 5.16
C ARG A 41 12.70 14.41 3.69
N THR A 42 11.70 15.08 3.14
CA THR A 42 11.65 15.49 1.73
C THR A 42 12.17 16.91 1.48
N SER A 43 12.24 17.77 2.50
CA SER A 43 12.87 19.07 2.34
C SER A 43 14.40 18.92 2.42
N PRO A 44 15.15 19.35 1.39
CA PRO A 44 16.61 19.27 1.39
C PRO A 44 17.25 20.11 2.51
N ASP A 45 16.52 21.10 3.03
CA ASP A 45 17.00 22.04 4.05
C ASP A 45 16.64 21.62 5.49
N SER A 46 15.88 20.54 5.69
CA SER A 46 15.36 20.14 7.01
C SER A 46 16.12 19.01 7.69
N PHE A 47 17.20 18.50 7.08
CA PHE A 47 18.05 17.51 7.72
C PHE A 47 19.12 18.21 8.58
N THR A 48 18.81 18.42 9.86
CA THR A 48 19.71 19.04 10.85
C THR A 48 20.63 18.03 11.56
N GLY A 49 20.73 16.79 11.07
CA GLY A 49 21.58 15.74 11.62
C GLY A 49 22.88 15.54 10.83
N PRO A 50 23.89 14.87 11.42
CA PRO A 50 25.06 14.43 10.67
C PRO A 50 24.64 13.51 9.53
N ALA A 51 25.23 13.69 8.35
CA ALA A 51 24.94 12.85 7.18
C ALA A 51 25.12 11.36 7.56
N PRO A 52 24.16 10.49 7.19
CA PRO A 52 24.27 9.09 7.50
C PRO A 52 25.48 8.49 6.79
N VAL A 53 26.25 7.68 7.52
CA VAL A 53 27.36 6.92 6.92
C VAL A 53 26.75 5.87 5.98
N LEU A 54 26.98 6.03 4.68
CA LEU A 54 26.55 5.05 3.69
C LEU A 54 27.47 3.82 3.78
N VAL A 55 26.90 2.68 4.18
CA VAL A 55 27.61 1.41 4.18
C VAL A 55 27.65 0.87 2.73
N PRO A 56 28.81 0.41 2.23
CA PRO A 56 28.90 -0.19 0.91
C PRO A 56 28.02 -1.44 0.82
N ILE A 57 27.10 -1.46 -0.16
CA ILE A 57 26.18 -2.58 -0.38
C ILE A 57 26.68 -3.58 -1.43
N ASP A 58 27.83 -3.31 -2.06
CA ASP A 58 28.34 -4.11 -3.18
C ASP A 58 28.52 -5.60 -2.83
N GLY A 59 28.94 -5.91 -1.61
CA GLY A 59 29.06 -7.29 -1.13
C GLY A 59 27.71 -8.01 -1.04
N ILE A 60 26.66 -7.30 -0.64
CA ILE A 60 25.29 -7.84 -0.56
C ILE A 60 24.75 -8.09 -1.98
N LEU A 61 25.01 -7.15 -2.89
CA LEU A 61 24.60 -7.28 -4.29
C LEU A 61 25.33 -8.45 -4.97
N ALA A 62 26.64 -8.56 -4.77
CA ALA A 62 27.43 -9.67 -5.29
C ALA A 62 26.97 -11.03 -4.77
N GLN A 63 26.57 -11.11 -3.49
CA GLN A 63 26.00 -12.33 -2.91
C GLN A 63 24.65 -12.68 -3.53
N ALA A 64 23.78 -11.68 -3.75
CA ALA A 64 22.49 -11.91 -4.40
C ALA A 64 22.66 -12.39 -5.85
N ASP A 65 23.63 -11.82 -6.58
CA ASP A 65 23.98 -12.27 -7.94
C ASP A 65 24.51 -13.71 -7.94
N ALA A 66 25.40 -14.07 -7.00
CA ALA A 66 25.92 -15.42 -6.87
C ALA A 66 24.83 -16.46 -6.56
N LEU A 67 23.80 -16.08 -5.81
CA LEU A 67 22.64 -16.93 -5.51
C LEU A 67 21.60 -16.95 -6.63
N GLY A 68 21.81 -16.19 -7.71
CA GLY A 68 20.84 -16.05 -8.79
C GLY A 68 19.54 -15.36 -8.38
N THR A 69 19.58 -14.58 -7.29
CA THR A 69 18.47 -13.76 -6.78
C THR A 69 18.72 -12.26 -6.95
N GLY A 70 19.78 -11.89 -7.69
CA GLY A 70 20.14 -10.52 -7.98
C GLY A 70 19.06 -9.77 -8.77
N ALA A 71 19.20 -8.45 -8.86
CA ALA A 71 18.22 -7.58 -9.50
C ALA A 71 17.96 -7.92 -10.99
N GLY A 72 18.92 -8.57 -11.66
CA GLY A 72 18.79 -9.05 -13.04
C GLY A 72 18.19 -10.46 -13.19
N SER A 73 17.84 -11.15 -12.09
CA SER A 73 17.41 -12.55 -12.13
C SER A 73 15.96 -12.73 -12.60
N VAL A 74 15.75 -12.72 -13.91
CA VAL A 74 14.41 -12.88 -14.51
C VAL A 74 14.01 -14.35 -14.67
N ALA A 75 14.98 -15.22 -14.96
CA ALA A 75 14.78 -16.65 -15.22
C ALA A 75 14.03 -17.43 -14.11
N PRO A 76 14.32 -17.27 -12.80
CA PRO A 76 13.58 -18.00 -11.77
C PRO A 76 12.12 -17.54 -11.64
N VAL A 77 11.85 -16.26 -11.90
CA VAL A 77 10.50 -15.68 -11.85
C VAL A 77 9.66 -16.18 -13.03
N THR A 78 10.21 -16.19 -14.24
CA THR A 78 9.50 -16.70 -15.43
C THR A 78 9.18 -18.19 -15.28
N ALA A 79 10.15 -19.00 -14.85
CA ALA A 79 9.93 -20.43 -14.60
C ALA A 79 8.85 -20.69 -13.53
N ARG A 80 8.72 -19.83 -12.52
CA ARG A 80 7.62 -19.92 -11.54
C ARG A 80 6.28 -19.53 -12.18
N ALA A 81 6.25 -18.45 -12.96
CA ALA A 81 5.04 -18.01 -13.66
C ALA A 81 4.51 -19.11 -14.59
N ASP A 82 5.38 -19.78 -15.34
CA ASP A 82 5.00 -20.86 -16.26
C ASP A 82 4.39 -22.05 -15.53
N ARG A 83 4.98 -22.46 -14.40
CA ARG A 83 4.41 -23.50 -13.54
C ARG A 83 3.02 -23.15 -13.00
N LEU A 84 2.80 -21.89 -12.64
CA LEU A 84 1.50 -21.40 -12.17
C LEU A 84 0.46 -21.39 -13.31
N ARG A 85 0.83 -20.93 -14.51
CA ARG A 85 -0.04 -20.98 -15.69
C ARG A 85 -0.44 -22.42 -16.03
N ALA A 86 0.53 -23.33 -16.09
CA ALA A 86 0.27 -24.74 -16.34
C ALA A 86 -0.65 -25.37 -15.27
N ARG A 87 -0.51 -24.97 -14.00
CA ARG A 87 -1.42 -25.39 -12.93
C ARG A 87 -2.83 -24.83 -13.13
N ALA A 88 -2.96 -23.55 -13.46
CA ALA A 88 -4.26 -22.93 -13.72
C ALA A 88 -4.97 -23.58 -14.92
N ASP A 89 -4.24 -23.93 -15.98
CA ASP A 89 -4.81 -24.59 -17.15
C ASP A 89 -5.29 -26.01 -16.85
N ARG A 90 -4.65 -26.73 -15.92
CA ARG A 90 -5.17 -28.01 -15.41
C ARG A 90 -6.51 -27.80 -14.69
N LEU A 91 -6.56 -26.86 -13.75
CA LEU A 91 -7.77 -26.56 -12.98
C LEU A 91 -8.95 -26.03 -13.79
N ARG A 92 -8.73 -25.49 -14.99
CA ARG A 92 -9.82 -25.07 -15.90
C ARG A 92 -10.40 -26.21 -16.73
N ARG A 93 -9.65 -27.31 -16.87
CA ARG A 93 -10.04 -28.48 -17.67
C ARG A 93 -10.73 -29.55 -16.83
N ASP A 94 -10.48 -29.55 -15.53
CA ASP A 94 -11.19 -30.34 -14.53
C ASP A 94 -12.50 -29.64 -14.13
#